data_AF-A0AAE4VMY7-F1
#
_entry.id   AF-A0AAE4VMY7-F1
#
_cell.length_a   1.000
_cell.length_b   1.000
_cell.length_c   1.000
_cell.angle_alpha   90.00
_cell.angle_beta   90.00
_cell.angle_gamma   90.00
#
_symmetry.space_group_name_H-M   'P 1'
#
loop_
_entity.id
_entity.type
_entity.pdbx_description
1 polymer ?
#
loop_
_entity_poly.entity_id
_entity_poly.type
_entity_poly.pdbx_seq_one_letter_code
_entity_poly.pdbx_strand_id
1 'polypeptide(L)'
;MVYNPAFYWLHWLAKGSPEVIVTLPENVDFCEIEAESNQVLVADIKADKIYAEVHNGRVEARNVQANDVFLKCLNGSAVAHNVKVVVSCTVDTLNGTSVLEGEITKGACLEVVCENGMAEVCDKHKADLGRKTNGCAHYAVHCLNGKAVVK
;
A
#
# COMPACT_ATOMS: atom_id res chain seq x y z
N MET A 1 -13.13 38.72 -22.77
CA MET A 1 -12.73 37.34 -22.43
C MET A 1 -12.89 37.17 -20.94
N VAL A 2 -13.93 36.47 -20.50
CA VAL A 2 -14.15 36.16 -19.09
C VAL A 2 -13.47 34.82 -18.84
N TYR A 3 -12.41 34.84 -18.04
CA TYR A 3 -11.65 33.65 -17.65
C TYR A 3 -12.50 32.89 -16.63
N ASN A 4 -13.12 31.78 -17.03
CA ASN A 4 -13.92 30.95 -16.11
C ASN A 4 -13.18 29.63 -15.82
N PRO A 5 -12.55 29.48 -14.64
CA PRO A 5 -11.81 28.27 -14.28
C PRO A 5 -12.69 27.02 -14.15
N ALA A 6 -14.03 27.19 -14.09
CA ALA A 6 -15.00 26.12 -13.90
C ALA A 6 -15.20 25.17 -15.10
N PHE A 7 -14.37 25.21 -16.14
CA PHE A 7 -14.52 24.36 -17.34
C PHE A 7 -13.31 23.45 -17.64
N TYR A 8 -12.18 23.59 -16.95
CA TYR A 8 -10.99 22.76 -17.22
C TYR A 8 -11.12 21.29 -16.77
N TRP A 9 -11.75 21.05 -15.61
CA TRP A 9 -12.03 19.71 -15.09
C TRP A 9 -12.93 18.84 -16.01
N LEU A 10 -13.93 19.44 -16.67
CA LEU A 10 -14.78 18.76 -17.65
C LEU A 10 -13.99 18.29 -18.88
N HIS A 11 -12.93 19.00 -19.26
CA HIS A 11 -12.04 18.57 -20.35
C HIS A 11 -11.14 17.40 -19.97
N TRP A 12 -10.81 17.21 -18.68
CA TRP A 12 -10.09 16.02 -18.19
C TRP A 12 -10.97 14.76 -18.22
N LEU A 13 -12.25 14.87 -17.84
CA LEU A 13 -13.20 13.75 -17.92
C LEU A 13 -13.30 13.15 -19.34
N ALA A 14 -13.11 13.97 -20.39
CA ALA A 14 -13.18 13.53 -21.78
C ALA A 14 -11.86 12.96 -22.34
N LYS A 15 -10.71 13.15 -21.66
CA LYS A 15 -9.37 12.76 -22.16
C LYS A 15 -8.72 11.62 -21.37
N GLY A 16 -9.41 11.10 -20.36
CA GLY A 16 -8.84 10.16 -19.40
C GLY A 16 -7.99 10.86 -18.34
N SER A 17 -7.74 10.18 -17.23
CA SER A 17 -6.85 10.69 -16.19
C SER A 17 -5.42 10.74 -16.73
N PRO A 18 -4.66 11.83 -16.48
CA PRO A 18 -3.25 11.87 -16.84
C PRO A 18 -2.50 10.73 -16.15
N GLU A 19 -1.61 10.07 -16.88
CA GLU A 19 -0.77 8.99 -16.38
C GLU A 19 0.70 9.40 -16.44
N VAL A 20 1.42 9.13 -15.35
CA VAL A 20 2.87 9.35 -15.25
C VAL A 20 3.51 8.02 -14.93
N ILE A 21 4.41 7.56 -15.79
CA ILE A 21 5.16 6.31 -15.62
C ILE A 21 6.63 6.64 -15.42
N VAL A 22 7.20 6.13 -14.34
CA VAL A 22 8.61 6.30 -13.99
C VAL A 22 9.27 4.93 -13.90
N THR A 23 10.32 4.70 -14.69
CA THR A 23 11.13 3.49 -14.61
C THR A 23 12.36 3.77 -13.76
N LEU A 24 12.51 3.01 -12.68
CA LEU A 24 13.63 3.13 -11.75
C LEU A 24 14.77 2.16 -12.12
N PRO A 25 16.03 2.46 -11.72
CA PRO A 25 17.13 1.51 -11.85
C PRO A 25 16.92 0.27 -10.97
N GLU A 26 17.75 -0.77 -11.16
CA GLU A 26 17.60 -2.06 -10.49
C GLU A 26 17.67 -1.98 -8.95
N ASN A 27 18.46 -1.05 -8.41
CA ASN A 27 18.56 -0.80 -6.97
C ASN A 27 18.28 0.68 -6.69
N VAL A 28 17.39 0.94 -5.75
CA VAL A 28 16.95 2.27 -5.34
C VAL A 28 17.07 2.36 -3.83
N ASP A 29 17.72 3.39 -3.30
CA ASP A 29 17.79 3.56 -1.84
C ASP A 29 16.42 3.99 -1.29
N PHE A 30 15.75 4.92 -1.97
CA PHE A 30 14.48 5.46 -1.51
C PHE A 30 13.51 5.72 -2.67
N CYS A 31 12.32 5.12 -2.60
CA CYS A 31 11.22 5.39 -3.50
C CYS A 31 10.11 6.09 -2.71
N GLU A 32 9.89 7.38 -3.00
CA GLU A 32 8.91 8.22 -2.32
C GLU A 32 7.93 8.80 -3.35
N ILE A 33 6.64 8.57 -3.13
CA ILE A 33 5.59 9.08 -4.02
C ILE A 33 4.41 9.59 -3.19
N GLU A 34 4.02 10.83 -3.42
CA GLU A 34 2.84 11.44 -2.82
C GLU A 34 1.87 11.90 -3.91
N ALA A 35 0.58 11.65 -3.71
CA ALA A 35 -0.45 12.15 -4.60
C ALA A 35 -1.69 12.62 -3.82
N GLU A 36 -2.23 13.76 -4.23
CA GLU A 36 -3.49 14.28 -3.67
C GLU A 36 -4.70 13.38 -4.03
N SER A 37 -4.69 12.78 -5.23
CA SER A 37 -5.83 12.00 -5.68
C SER A 37 -5.51 10.89 -6.67
N ASN A 38 -6.48 10.00 -6.85
CA ASN A 38 -6.55 8.93 -7.84
C ASN A 38 -5.72 7.69 -7.46
N GLN A 39 -4.51 7.51 -7.99
CA GLN A 39 -3.78 6.26 -7.80
C GLN A 39 -2.25 6.44 -7.79
N VAL A 40 -1.58 5.72 -6.90
CA VAL A 40 -0.15 5.42 -6.94
C VAL A 40 0.03 3.91 -6.96
N LEU A 41 0.81 3.41 -7.93
CA LEU A 41 1.20 2.01 -8.03
C LEU A 41 2.72 1.90 -8.05
N VAL A 42 3.29 1.28 -7.02
CA VAL A 42 4.71 0.90 -6.96
C VAL A 42 4.79 -0.59 -7.24
N ALA A 43 5.28 -0.97 -8.42
CA ALA A 43 5.23 -2.36 -8.86
C ALA A 43 6.57 -2.85 -9.40
N ASP A 44 6.89 -4.11 -9.08
CA ASP A 44 7.95 -4.88 -9.72
C ASP A 44 9.36 -4.25 -9.58
N ILE A 45 9.65 -3.64 -8.41
CA ILE A 45 10.94 -3.01 -8.08
C ILE A 45 11.60 -3.60 -6.83
N LYS A 46 12.90 -3.30 -6.68
CA LYS A 46 13.65 -3.47 -5.44
C LYS A 46 14.12 -2.11 -4.91
N ALA A 47 13.91 -1.86 -3.63
CA ALA A 47 14.39 -0.65 -2.99
C ALA A 47 14.85 -0.92 -1.55
N ASP A 48 15.66 -0.06 -0.94
CA ASP A 48 15.88 -0.13 0.52
C ASP A 48 14.57 0.26 1.24
N LYS A 49 13.97 1.39 0.87
CA LYS A 49 12.65 1.78 1.43
C LYS A 49 11.68 2.31 0.38
N ILE A 50 10.40 2.05 0.64
CA ILE A 50 9.27 2.54 -0.15
C ILE A 50 8.32 3.31 0.77
N TYR A 51 8.06 4.56 0.42
CA TYR A 51 7.02 5.39 1.02
C TYR A 51 6.04 5.82 -0.08
N ALA A 52 4.76 5.55 0.13
CA ALA A 52 3.74 6.04 -0.78
C ALA A 52 2.49 6.51 -0.02
N GLU A 53 2.04 7.72 -0.33
CA GLU A 53 0.85 8.33 0.26
C GLU A 53 -0.13 8.83 -0.80
N VAL A 54 -1.41 8.52 -0.62
CA VAL A 54 -2.50 9.06 -1.43
C VAL A 54 -3.60 9.63 -0.55
N HIS A 55 -3.92 10.92 -0.69
CA HIS A 55 -4.99 11.51 0.11
C HIS A 55 -6.37 10.96 -0.27
N ASN A 56 -6.72 10.91 -1.56
CA ASN A 56 -8.03 10.45 -2.02
C ASN A 56 -7.90 9.46 -3.18
N GLY A 57 -7.98 8.16 -2.92
CA GLY A 57 -7.89 7.15 -3.96
C GLY A 57 -7.25 5.84 -3.52
N ARG A 58 -6.22 5.39 -4.23
CA ARG A 58 -5.56 4.10 -3.96
C ARG A 58 -4.06 4.21 -4.00
N VAL A 59 -3.40 3.68 -2.98
CA VAL A 59 -1.98 3.38 -3.00
C VAL A 59 -1.77 1.87 -3.01
N GLU A 60 -0.91 1.38 -3.89
CA GLU A 60 -0.62 -0.04 -4.00
C GLU A 60 0.88 -0.31 -4.17
N ALA A 61 1.42 -1.23 -3.37
CA ALA A 61 2.70 -1.87 -3.62
C ALA A 61 2.48 -3.31 -4.09
N ARG A 62 3.03 -3.68 -5.24
CA ARG A 62 2.82 -4.98 -5.87
C ARG A 62 4.14 -5.64 -6.29
N ASN A 63 4.38 -6.86 -5.83
CA ASN A 63 5.59 -7.63 -6.17
C ASN A 63 6.90 -6.88 -5.88
N VAL A 64 6.97 -6.17 -4.75
CA VAL A 64 8.16 -5.39 -4.38
C VAL A 64 9.03 -6.15 -3.37
N GLN A 65 10.33 -5.87 -3.40
CA GLN A 65 11.28 -6.31 -2.37
C GLN A 65 11.91 -5.08 -1.73
N ALA A 66 11.79 -4.95 -0.40
CA ALA A 66 12.40 -3.84 0.32
C ALA A 66 12.81 -4.19 1.74
N ASN A 67 13.57 -3.32 2.41
CA ASN A 67 13.74 -3.43 3.85
C ASN A 67 12.49 -2.90 4.57
N ASP A 68 12.01 -1.72 4.16
CA ASP A 68 10.84 -1.07 4.74
C ASP A 68 9.82 -0.65 3.66
N VAL A 69 8.53 -0.90 3.93
CA VAL A 69 7.41 -0.43 3.10
C VAL A 69 6.40 0.29 3.97
N PHE A 70 6.04 1.52 3.61
CA PHE A 70 5.00 2.29 4.24
C PHE A 70 4.01 2.80 3.19
N LEU A 71 2.76 2.37 3.30
CA LEU A 71 1.66 2.78 2.43
C LEU A 71 0.58 3.46 3.25
N LYS A 72 0.18 4.66 2.84
CA LYS A 72 -0.86 5.44 3.53
C LYS A 72 -1.92 5.95 2.57
N CYS A 73 -3.19 5.78 2.94
CA CYS A 73 -4.28 6.43 2.23
C CYS A 73 -5.27 7.09 3.19
N LEU A 74 -5.50 8.40 3.04
CA LEU A 74 -6.44 9.09 3.93
C LEU A 74 -7.89 8.68 3.63
N ASN A 75 -8.28 8.68 2.36
CA ASN A 75 -9.62 8.29 1.92
C ASN A 75 -9.53 7.34 0.72
N GLY A 76 -9.83 6.07 0.93
CA GLY A 76 -9.83 5.05 -0.11
C GLY A 76 -9.14 3.77 0.34
N SER A 77 -8.09 3.33 -0.36
CA SER A 77 -7.45 2.05 -0.02
C SER A 77 -5.93 2.05 -0.10
N ALA A 78 -5.29 1.38 0.87
CA ALA A 78 -3.89 1.02 0.83
C ALA A 78 -3.75 -0.49 0.70
N VAL A 79 -2.96 -0.96 -0.27
CA VAL A 79 -2.84 -2.39 -0.58
C VAL A 79 -1.37 -2.79 -0.74
N ALA A 80 -0.93 -3.75 0.05
CA ALA A 80 0.35 -4.44 -0.13
C ALA A 80 0.07 -5.87 -0.63
N HIS A 81 0.46 -6.16 -1.87
CA HIS A 81 0.27 -7.49 -2.50
C HIS A 81 1.61 -8.10 -2.92
N ASN A 82 1.92 -9.30 -2.41
CA ASN A 82 3.19 -10.00 -2.64
C ASN A 82 4.43 -9.13 -2.30
N VAL A 83 4.46 -8.60 -1.08
CA VAL A 83 5.52 -7.71 -0.60
C VAL A 83 6.55 -8.49 0.21
N LYS A 84 7.80 -8.48 -0.24
CA LYS A 84 8.93 -9.14 0.45
C LYS A 84 9.73 -8.11 1.24
N VAL A 85 9.39 -7.95 2.52
CA VAL A 85 10.07 -7.03 3.44
C VAL A 85 11.09 -7.73 4.32
N VAL A 86 12.17 -7.04 4.70
CA VAL A 86 13.15 -7.55 5.67
C VAL A 86 12.85 -7.04 7.08
N VAL A 87 12.50 -5.76 7.21
CA VAL A 87 12.32 -5.08 8.50
C VAL A 87 10.83 -4.87 8.77
N SER A 88 10.15 -4.08 7.94
CA SER A 88 8.76 -3.69 8.21
C SER A 88 7.89 -3.49 6.98
N CYS A 89 6.59 -3.74 7.14
CA CYS A 89 5.55 -3.33 6.20
C CYS A 89 4.38 -2.74 6.99
N THR A 90 4.07 -1.47 6.75
CA THR A 90 2.90 -0.78 7.32
C THR A 90 1.93 -0.38 6.22
N VAL A 91 0.66 -0.73 6.40
CA VAL A 91 -0.45 -0.39 5.52
C VAL A 91 -1.50 0.35 6.34
N ASP A 92 -1.64 1.65 6.11
CA ASP A 92 -2.43 2.54 6.95
C ASP A 92 -3.53 3.25 6.15
N THR A 93 -4.75 3.26 6.68
CA THR A 93 -5.84 4.08 6.14
C THR A 93 -6.61 4.82 7.22
N LEU A 94 -6.99 6.07 6.93
CA LEU A 94 -7.88 6.83 7.82
C LEU A 94 -9.35 6.45 7.55
N ASN A 95 -9.80 6.52 6.29
CA ASN A 95 -11.15 6.17 5.89
C ASN A 95 -11.12 5.21 4.69
N GLY A 96 -11.50 3.95 4.90
CA GLY A 96 -11.62 2.96 3.83
C GLY A 96 -10.99 1.61 4.16
N THR A 97 -10.04 1.14 3.37
CA THR A 97 -9.53 -0.23 3.50
C THR A 97 -8.01 -0.34 3.43
N SER A 98 -7.42 -0.98 4.45
CA SER A 98 -6.02 -1.42 4.45
C SER A 98 -5.96 -2.92 4.21
N VAL A 99 -5.20 -3.36 3.21
CA VAL A 99 -5.06 -4.78 2.86
C VAL A 99 -3.60 -5.19 2.76
N LEU A 100 -3.26 -6.29 3.43
CA LEU A 100 -2.01 -7.01 3.23
C LEU A 100 -2.33 -8.43 2.75
N GLU A 101 -1.87 -8.78 1.56
CA GLU A 101 -2.19 -10.07 0.94
C GLU A 101 -1.04 -10.66 0.12
N GLY A 102 -1.10 -11.98 -0.12
CA GLY A 102 -0.14 -12.68 -0.96
C GLY A 102 1.02 -13.31 -0.20
N GLU A 103 2.18 -13.42 -0.85
CA GLU A 103 3.42 -13.91 -0.21
C GLU A 103 4.02 -12.80 0.65
N ILE A 104 4.21 -13.07 1.94
CA ILE A 104 4.73 -12.12 2.91
C ILE A 104 5.94 -12.75 3.63
N THR A 105 7.03 -11.99 3.80
CA THR A 105 8.24 -12.48 4.46
C THR A 105 7.99 -12.82 5.93
N LYS A 106 8.40 -14.02 6.35
CA LYS A 106 8.40 -14.43 7.76
C LYS A 106 9.54 -13.74 8.51
N GLY A 107 9.25 -13.09 9.63
CA GLY A 107 10.23 -12.43 10.51
C GLY A 107 10.26 -10.89 10.43
N ALA A 108 9.49 -10.28 9.53
CA ALA A 108 9.29 -8.84 9.50
C ALA A 108 8.19 -8.39 10.49
N CYS A 109 8.19 -7.10 10.82
CA CYS A 109 7.09 -6.43 11.52
C CYS A 109 6.03 -6.01 10.51
N LEU A 110 4.80 -6.52 10.66
CA LEU A 110 3.72 -6.30 9.70
C LEU A 110 2.57 -5.63 10.42
N GLU A 111 2.22 -4.42 9.99
CA GLU A 111 1.20 -3.60 10.61
C GLU A 111 0.16 -3.17 9.58
N VAL A 112 -1.11 -3.47 9.86
CA VAL A 112 -2.25 -3.11 9.02
C VAL A 112 -3.26 -2.37 9.87
N VAL A 113 -3.39 -1.07 9.61
CA VAL A 113 -4.15 -0.14 10.44
C VAL A 113 -5.24 0.50 9.60
N CYS A 114 -6.44 0.58 10.16
CA CYS A 114 -7.53 1.37 9.58
C CYS A 114 -8.26 2.14 10.68
N GLU A 115 -8.42 3.45 10.58
CA GLU A 115 -9.22 4.17 11.57
C GLU A 115 -10.71 3.91 11.36
N ASN A 116 -11.23 4.18 10.16
CA ASN A 116 -12.65 4.09 9.84
C ASN A 116 -12.87 3.20 8.61
N GLY A 117 -13.19 1.92 8.82
CA GLY A 117 -13.46 0.99 7.71
C GLY A 117 -12.99 -0.44 7.96
N MET A 118 -12.01 -0.92 7.20
CA MET A 118 -11.57 -2.31 7.29
C MET A 118 -10.05 -2.47 7.18
N ALA A 119 -9.48 -3.27 8.08
CA ALA A 119 -8.12 -3.78 7.99
C ALA A 119 -8.19 -5.29 7.69
N GLU A 120 -7.54 -5.74 6.62
CA GLU A 120 -7.56 -7.14 6.20
C GLU A 120 -6.16 -7.70 5.97
N VAL A 121 -5.89 -8.87 6.54
CA VAL A 121 -4.71 -9.69 6.25
C VAL A 121 -5.15 -11.02 5.68
N CYS A 122 -4.70 -11.33 4.45
CA CYS A 122 -4.96 -12.60 3.76
C CYS A 122 -3.63 -13.29 3.44
N ASP A 123 -3.18 -14.17 4.33
CA ASP A 123 -1.97 -14.97 4.10
C ASP A 123 -2.34 -16.29 3.41
N LYS A 124 -1.88 -16.46 2.16
CA LYS A 124 -2.11 -17.70 1.38
C LYS A 124 -1.34 -18.92 1.94
N HIS A 125 -0.41 -18.75 2.88
CA HIS A 125 0.49 -19.81 3.36
C HIS A 125 0.09 -20.45 4.70
N LYS A 126 -1.20 -20.82 4.86
CA LYS A 126 -1.66 -21.67 6.00
C LYS A 126 -0.94 -23.03 6.11
N ALA A 127 -0.31 -23.52 5.04
CA ALA A 127 0.23 -24.88 4.98
C ALA A 127 1.62 -25.07 5.65
N ASP A 128 2.36 -24.00 5.94
CA ASP A 128 3.71 -24.10 6.55
C ASP A 128 3.76 -23.74 8.04
N LEU A 129 2.61 -23.67 8.71
CA LEU A 129 2.51 -23.52 10.17
C LEU A 129 2.99 -24.77 10.94
N GLY A 130 3.48 -25.79 10.22
CA GLY A 130 3.84 -27.10 10.75
C GLY A 130 5.33 -27.42 10.81
N ARG A 131 6.27 -26.45 10.91
CA ARG A 131 7.62 -26.65 11.51
C ARG A 131 8.52 -25.41 11.34
N LYS A 132 8.71 -24.63 12.40
CA LYS A 132 9.97 -24.51 13.17
C LYS A 132 9.93 -23.31 14.13
N THR A 133 10.62 -23.53 15.23
CA THR A 133 10.87 -22.71 16.41
C THR A 133 11.66 -21.42 16.13
N ASN A 134 11.24 -20.29 16.73
CA ASN A 134 11.95 -19.01 16.97
C ASN A 134 12.13 -18.00 15.81
N GLY A 135 11.05 -17.55 15.15
CA GLY A 135 11.14 -16.50 14.11
C GLY A 135 9.80 -16.10 13.47
N CYS A 136 8.74 -15.92 14.28
CA CYS A 136 7.41 -15.59 13.78
C CYS A 136 7.33 -14.14 13.29
N ALA A 137 6.70 -13.89 12.14
CA ALA A 137 6.29 -12.53 11.77
C ALA A 137 5.32 -11.99 12.82
N HIS A 138 5.52 -10.74 13.23
CA HIS A 138 4.63 -10.08 14.17
C HIS A 138 3.58 -9.31 13.36
N TYR A 139 2.34 -9.81 13.39
CA TYR A 139 1.20 -9.16 12.75
C TYR A 139 0.45 -8.31 13.76
N ALA A 140 0.39 -7.00 13.53
CA ALA A 140 -0.51 -6.08 14.20
C ALA A 140 -1.61 -5.68 13.23
N VAL A 141 -2.86 -6.09 13.50
CA VAL A 141 -4.01 -5.72 12.68
C VAL A 141 -5.00 -4.98 13.57
N HIS A 142 -5.18 -3.70 13.29
CA HIS A 142 -6.00 -2.83 14.12
C HIS A 142 -7.01 -2.07 13.26
N CYS A 143 -8.26 -2.04 13.72
CA CYS A 143 -9.26 -1.14 13.19
C CYS A 143 -10.01 -0.45 14.33
N LEU A 144 -10.03 0.88 14.36
CA LEU A 144 -10.64 1.64 15.46
C LEU A 144 -12.18 1.61 15.37
N ASN A 145 -12.71 2.07 14.23
CA ASN A 145 -14.13 2.24 13.94
C ASN A 145 -14.49 1.40 12.71
N GLY A 146 -14.44 0.08 12.86
CA GLY A 146 -14.69 -0.81 11.72
C GLY A 146 -14.41 -2.27 12.00
N LYS A 147 -13.81 -2.96 11.03
CA LYS A 147 -13.59 -4.40 11.06
C LYS A 147 -12.12 -4.75 10.82
N ALA A 148 -11.53 -5.50 11.75
CA ALA A 148 -10.27 -6.19 11.51
C ALA A 148 -10.54 -7.64 11.08
N VAL A 149 -9.89 -8.10 10.02
CA VAL A 149 -10.05 -9.45 9.47
C VAL A 149 -8.68 -10.08 9.27
N VAL A 150 -8.48 -11.27 9.82
CA VAL A 150 -7.32 -12.12 9.56
C VAL A 150 -7.82 -13.45 9.03
N LYS A 151 -7.41 -13.82 7.81
CA LYS A 151 -7.87 -15.02 7.11
C LYS A 151 -6.76 -16.00 6.84
#